data_AF-A0A1H7TDH5-F1
#
_entry.id   AF-A0A1H7TDH5-F1
#
_cell.length_a   1.000
_cell.length_b   1.000
_cell.length_c   1.000
_cell.angle_alpha   90.00
_cell.angle_beta   90.00
_cell.angle_gamma   90.00
#
_symmetry.space_group_name_H-M   'P 1'
#
loop_
_entity.id
_entity.type
_entity.pdbx_description
1 polymer ?
#
loop_
_entity_poly.entity_id
_entity_poly.type
_entity_poly.pdbx_seq_one_letter_code
_entity_poly.pdbx_strand_id
1 'polypeptide(L)'
;MHSLCIQIEHTNSVYYWYTRGMRIIIKTVGTACVIALLSYPFWAPQWGSGILGEIAGLGTIGALIVVAVFFLIVALYCRALQTTMTLVRPEARSAAPASVWWMFAIPFNFTEDFFIVHTVSSSMTADARMPSAFMRWWAPLGYGWCVFQIVSLFPGITGFIGGAIAIPLWAAHWIMTVRANRMLAAWRTAVPITSSL
;
A
#
# COMPACT_ATOMS: atom_id res chain seq x y z
N MET A 1 34.86 -23.64 10.81
CA MET A 1 33.39 -23.52 10.66
C MET A 1 32.75 -22.61 11.70
N HIS A 2 33.10 -22.71 13.00
CA HIS A 2 32.49 -21.88 14.07
C HIS A 2 32.68 -20.35 13.88
N SER A 3 33.88 -19.88 13.49
CA SER A 3 34.12 -18.44 13.25
C SER A 3 33.38 -17.85 12.05
N LEU A 4 33.07 -18.66 11.02
CA LEU A 4 32.28 -18.21 9.87
C LEU A 4 30.80 -18.04 10.23
N CYS A 5 30.27 -18.89 11.11
CA CYS A 5 28.90 -18.80 11.60
C CYS A 5 28.66 -17.51 12.41
N ILE A 6 29.60 -17.18 13.32
CA ILE A 6 29.51 -15.96 14.16
C ILE A 6 29.59 -14.69 13.30
N GLN A 7 30.44 -14.69 12.26
CA GLN A 7 30.60 -13.53 11.39
C GLN A 7 29.36 -13.26 10.50
N ILE A 8 28.67 -14.33 10.08
CA ILE A 8 27.41 -14.26 9.31
C ILE A 8 26.25 -13.76 10.20
N GLU A 9 26.15 -14.22 11.44
CA GLU A 9 25.14 -13.73 12.38
C GLU A 9 25.33 -12.25 12.73
N HIS A 10 26.57 -11.83 12.96
CA HIS A 10 26.85 -10.44 13.31
C HIS A 10 26.58 -9.46 12.15
N THR A 11 26.88 -9.86 10.91
CA THR A 11 26.55 -9.06 9.72
C THR A 11 25.05 -9.01 9.49
N ASN A 12 24.34 -10.14 9.55
CA ASN A 12 22.88 -10.17 9.39
C ASN A 12 22.14 -9.34 10.45
N SER A 13 22.63 -9.33 11.70
CA SER A 13 22.08 -8.50 12.77
C SER A 13 22.21 -7.01 12.47
N VAL A 14 23.39 -6.53 12.07
CA VAL A 14 23.62 -5.11 11.76
C VAL A 14 22.79 -4.65 10.54
N TYR A 15 22.73 -5.46 9.48
CA TYR A 15 21.89 -5.17 8.32
C TYR A 15 20.40 -5.14 8.66
N TYR A 16 19.94 -6.05 9.52
CA TYR A 16 18.56 -6.07 9.99
C TYR A 16 18.21 -4.80 10.80
N TRP A 17 19.07 -4.41 11.74
CA TRP A 17 18.89 -3.17 12.52
C TRP A 17 18.90 -1.92 11.66
N TYR A 18 19.82 -1.85 10.69
CA TYR A 18 19.91 -0.73 9.76
C TYR A 18 18.67 -0.61 8.87
N THR A 19 18.24 -1.72 8.27
CA THR A 19 17.05 -1.73 7.40
C THR A 19 15.77 -1.47 8.18
N ARG A 20 15.66 -1.98 9.42
CA ARG A 20 14.53 -1.70 10.31
C ARG A 20 14.50 -0.24 10.75
N GLY A 21 15.64 0.32 11.15
CA GLY A 21 15.78 1.72 11.54
C GLY A 21 15.45 2.67 10.38
N MET A 22 15.98 2.41 9.19
CA MET A 22 15.69 3.20 7.99
C MET A 22 14.20 3.20 7.63
N ARG A 23 13.53 2.04 7.72
CA ARG A 23 12.08 1.96 7.49
C ARG A 23 11.30 2.80 8.49
N ILE A 24 11.69 2.78 9.76
CA ILE A 24 11.05 3.60 10.80
C ILE A 24 11.26 5.08 10.49
N ILE A 25 12.48 5.51 10.16
CA ILE A 25 12.78 6.91 9.82
C ILE A 25 11.94 7.36 8.62
N ILE A 26 11.89 6.58 7.53
CA ILE A 26 11.08 6.90 6.35
C ILE A 26 9.60 7.02 6.72
N LYS A 27 9.07 6.09 7.51
CA LYS A 27 7.67 6.15 7.99
C LYS A 27 7.42 7.40 8.83
N THR A 28 8.29 7.72 9.77
CA THR A 28 8.15 8.86 10.66
C THR A 28 8.24 10.18 9.91
N VAL A 29 9.26 10.35 9.05
CA VAL A 29 9.45 11.57 8.25
C VAL A 29 8.32 11.74 7.25
N GLY A 30 7.96 10.67 6.53
CA GLY A 30 6.83 10.70 5.58
C GLY A 30 5.52 11.08 6.27
N THR A 31 5.23 10.49 7.44
CA THR A 31 4.04 10.82 8.21
C THR A 31 4.06 12.27 8.72
N ALA A 32 5.22 12.76 9.20
CA ALA A 32 5.35 14.15 9.64
C ALA A 32 5.08 15.13 8.49
N CYS A 33 5.58 14.86 7.28
CA CYS A 33 5.28 15.65 6.08
C CYS A 33 3.79 15.63 5.74
N VAL A 34 3.14 14.46 5.80
CA VAL A 34 1.70 14.32 5.56
C VAL A 34 0.89 15.09 6.59
N ILE A 35 1.26 15.05 7.87
CA ILE A 35 0.60 15.84 8.92
C ILE A 35 0.77 17.34 8.67
N ALA A 36 1.96 17.78 8.27
CA ALA A 36 2.21 19.18 7.93
C ALA A 36 1.32 19.64 6.75
N LEU A 37 1.18 18.80 5.72
CA LEU A 37 0.27 19.06 4.60
C LEU A 37 -1.20 19.07 5.07
N LEU A 38 -1.67 18.04 5.76
CA LEU A 38 -3.07 17.99 6.22
C LEU A 38 -3.46 19.13 7.16
N SER A 39 -2.50 19.69 7.90
CA SER A 39 -2.72 20.81 8.83
C SER A 39 -2.60 22.19 8.19
N TYR A 40 -2.18 22.31 6.93
CA TYR A 40 -1.99 23.61 6.26
C TYR A 40 -3.21 24.53 6.32
N PRO A 41 -4.48 24.06 6.27
CA PRO A 41 -5.63 24.95 6.38
C PRO A 41 -5.70 25.75 7.69
N PHE A 42 -5.04 25.28 8.76
CA PHE A 42 -5.04 25.95 10.06
C PHE A 42 -3.96 27.05 10.19
N TRP A 43 -2.86 26.95 9.45
CA TRP A 43 -1.72 27.86 9.55
C TRP A 43 -1.40 28.64 8.27
N ALA A 44 -1.96 28.23 7.13
CA ALA A 44 -1.89 28.92 5.84
C ALA A 44 -3.27 28.91 5.11
N PRO A 45 -4.32 29.48 5.71
CA PRO A 45 -5.68 29.48 5.14
C PRO A 45 -5.77 30.18 3.77
N GLN A 46 -4.86 31.10 3.47
CA GLN A 46 -4.76 31.78 2.17
C GLN A 46 -4.45 30.83 0.99
N TRP A 47 -4.00 29.61 1.26
CA TRP A 47 -3.78 28.58 0.22
C TRP A 47 -5.06 27.82 -0.16
N GLY A 48 -6.20 28.21 0.42
CA GLY A 48 -7.51 27.63 0.17
C GLY A 48 -7.88 26.55 1.18
N SER A 49 -9.18 26.28 1.31
CA SER A 49 -9.73 25.30 2.26
C SER A 49 -9.46 23.83 1.90
N GLY A 50 -8.83 23.58 0.74
CA GLY A 50 -8.56 22.24 0.21
C GLY A 50 -9.83 21.39 0.08
N ILE A 51 -9.66 20.06 0.11
CA ILE A 51 -10.76 19.09 0.03
C ILE A 51 -11.72 19.20 1.22
N LEU A 52 -11.24 19.70 2.36
CA LEU A 52 -12.03 19.87 3.59
C LEU A 52 -13.10 20.95 3.42
N GLY A 53 -12.82 22.03 2.67
CA GLY A 53 -13.81 23.06 2.37
C GLY A 53 -14.91 22.59 1.42
N GLU A 54 -14.57 21.74 0.44
CA GLU A 54 -15.57 21.14 -0.46
C GLU A 54 -16.50 20.20 0.31
N ILE A 55 -15.95 19.38 1.21
CA ILE A 55 -16.74 18.49 2.08
C ILE A 55 -17.60 19.29 3.06
N ALA A 56 -17.09 20.40 3.61
CA ALA A 56 -17.88 21.29 4.46
C ALA A 56 -19.10 21.88 3.73
N GLY A 57 -19.00 22.12 2.42
CA GLY A 57 -20.10 22.58 1.57
C GLY A 57 -21.26 21.58 1.39
N LEU A 58 -21.02 20.29 1.63
CA LEU A 58 -22.03 19.22 1.55
C LEU A 58 -22.91 19.10 2.82
N GLY A 59 -22.59 19.88 3.86
CA GLY A 59 -23.19 19.72 5.19
C GLY A 59 -22.75 18.44 5.89
N THR A 60 -23.07 18.33 7.19
CA THR A 60 -22.60 17.24 8.05
C THR A 60 -23.02 15.86 7.55
N ILE A 61 -24.26 15.71 7.06
CA ILE A 61 -24.77 14.42 6.56
C ILE A 61 -24.02 14.01 5.29
N GLY A 62 -23.83 14.94 4.34
CA GLY A 62 -23.09 14.67 3.11
C GLY A 62 -21.64 14.27 3.39
N ALA A 63 -20.97 14.97 4.32
CA ALA A 63 -19.63 14.64 4.76
C ALA A 63 -19.54 13.22 5.35
N LEU A 64 -20.47 12.84 6.24
CA LEU A 64 -20.51 11.50 6.83
C LEU A 64 -20.70 10.40 5.77
N ILE A 65 -21.57 10.63 4.78
CA ILE A 65 -21.78 9.68 3.68
C ILE A 65 -20.50 9.50 2.87
N VAL A 66 -19.83 10.60 2.50
CA VAL A 66 -18.57 10.56 1.73
C VAL A 66 -17.50 9.79 2.50
N VAL A 67 -17.33 10.07 3.79
CA VAL A 67 -16.37 9.38 4.65
C VAL A 67 -16.70 7.88 4.77
N ALA A 68 -17.97 7.52 4.96
CA ALA A 68 -18.39 6.12 5.06
C ALA A 68 -18.14 5.36 3.75
N VAL A 69 -18.46 5.96 2.60
CA VAL A 69 -18.21 5.37 1.28
C VAL A 69 -16.72 5.21 1.03
N PHE A 70 -15.90 6.20 1.38
CA PHE A 70 -14.44 6.13 1.28
C PHE A 70 -13.89 4.94 2.08
N PHE A 71 -14.24 4.82 3.36
CA PHE A 71 -13.77 3.71 4.19
C PHE A 71 -14.27 2.35 3.71
N LEU A 72 -15.52 2.25 3.22
CA LEU A 72 -16.05 1.02 2.65
C LEU A 72 -15.23 0.59 1.42
N ILE A 73 -14.95 1.52 0.52
CA ILE A 73 -14.15 1.27 -0.68
C ILE A 73 -12.73 0.83 -0.32
N VAL A 74 -12.09 1.50 0.64
CA VAL A 74 -10.77 1.12 1.18
C VAL A 74 -10.81 -0.28 1.78
N ALA A 75 -11.85 -0.63 2.55
CA ALA A 75 -12.00 -1.96 3.14
C ALA A 75 -12.09 -3.07 2.07
N LEU A 76 -12.84 -2.83 0.99
CA LEU A 76 -12.96 -3.76 -0.12
C LEU A 76 -11.62 -3.94 -0.87
N TYR A 77 -10.85 -2.86 -1.01
CA TYR A 77 -9.51 -2.91 -1.57
C TYR A 77 -8.53 -3.69 -0.68
N CYS A 78 -8.48 -3.41 0.63
CA CYS A 78 -7.69 -4.16 1.60
C CYS A 78 -8.05 -5.65 1.57
N ARG A 79 -9.33 -5.99 1.48
CA ARG A 79 -9.78 -7.39 1.35
C ARG A 79 -9.24 -8.05 0.09
N ALA A 80 -9.20 -7.34 -1.03
CA ALA A 80 -8.62 -7.86 -2.27
C ALA A 80 -7.12 -8.13 -2.13
N LEU A 81 -6.36 -7.21 -1.53
CA LEU A 81 -4.93 -7.38 -1.26
C LEU A 81 -4.65 -8.50 -0.24
N GLN A 82 -5.45 -8.58 0.82
CA GLN A 82 -5.35 -9.66 1.80
C GLN A 82 -5.57 -11.01 1.14
N THR A 83 -6.56 -11.10 0.23
CA THR A 83 -6.81 -12.30 -0.57
C THR A 83 -5.60 -12.65 -1.44
N THR A 84 -4.92 -11.66 -2.04
CA THR A 84 -3.67 -11.90 -2.77
C THR A 84 -2.63 -12.55 -1.87
N MET A 85 -2.40 -11.95 -0.70
CA MET A 85 -1.42 -12.44 0.27
C MET A 85 -1.76 -13.83 0.82
N THR A 86 -3.04 -14.16 1.03
CA THR A 86 -3.44 -15.51 1.49
C THR A 86 -3.31 -16.56 0.38
N LEU A 87 -3.41 -16.17 -0.89
CA LEU A 87 -3.23 -17.07 -2.03
C LEU A 87 -1.76 -17.32 -2.36
N VAL A 88 -0.88 -16.36 -2.08
CA VAL A 88 0.59 -16.56 -2.12
C VAL A 88 0.99 -17.63 -1.11
N ARG A 89 1.94 -18.50 -1.48
CA ARG A 89 2.43 -19.58 -0.60
C ARG A 89 3.02 -19.01 0.69
N PRO A 90 2.76 -19.62 1.87
CA PRO A 90 3.23 -19.11 3.15
C PRO A 90 4.72 -18.78 3.19
N GLU A 91 5.56 -19.63 2.60
CA GLU A 91 7.02 -19.49 2.53
C GLU A 91 7.50 -18.33 1.66
N ALA A 92 6.66 -17.85 0.73
CA ALA A 92 6.97 -16.73 -0.14
C ALA A 92 6.49 -15.38 0.41
N ARG A 93 5.74 -15.37 1.52
CA ARG A 93 5.18 -14.14 2.08
C ARG A 93 6.24 -13.34 2.83
N SER A 94 6.37 -12.08 2.47
CA SER A 94 7.25 -11.14 3.19
C SER A 94 6.61 -10.56 4.48
N ALA A 95 5.30 -10.69 4.63
CA ALA A 95 4.56 -10.28 5.84
C ALA A 95 3.24 -11.06 6.01
N ALA A 96 2.61 -10.90 7.17
CA ALA A 96 1.29 -11.46 7.43
C ALA A 96 0.22 -10.85 6.50
N PRO A 97 -0.74 -11.62 5.95
CA PRO A 97 -1.77 -11.09 5.07
C PRO A 97 -2.60 -9.96 5.67
N ALA A 98 -2.80 -9.95 6.99
CA ALA A 98 -3.54 -8.90 7.69
C ALA A 98 -2.81 -7.55 7.75
N SER A 99 -1.50 -7.49 7.41
CA SER A 99 -0.74 -6.24 7.42
C SER A 99 -1.28 -5.17 6.45
N VAL A 100 -2.03 -5.57 5.42
CA VAL A 100 -2.65 -4.63 4.46
C VAL A 100 -3.72 -3.74 5.09
N TRP A 101 -4.23 -4.10 6.27
CA TRP A 101 -5.21 -3.29 7.02
C TRP A 101 -4.58 -2.08 7.71
N TRP A 102 -3.24 -1.99 7.77
CA TRP A 102 -2.56 -0.77 8.23
C TRP A 102 -2.86 0.46 7.35
N MET A 103 -3.44 0.26 6.17
CA MET A 103 -4.02 1.31 5.33
C MET A 103 -5.13 2.14 6.02
N PHE A 104 -5.72 1.67 7.12
CA PHE A 104 -6.66 2.46 7.93
C PHE A 104 -5.99 3.33 9.00
N ALA A 105 -4.68 3.20 9.22
CA ALA A 105 -3.97 3.97 10.24
C ALA A 105 -3.72 5.41 9.74
N ILE A 106 -4.74 6.26 9.75
CA ILE A 106 -4.61 7.67 9.35
C ILE A 106 -3.79 8.43 10.44
N PRO A 107 -2.80 9.26 10.08
CA PRO A 107 -2.33 9.63 8.74
C PRO A 107 -1.15 8.78 8.23
N PHE A 108 -0.75 7.75 8.96
CA PHE A 108 0.31 6.82 8.56
C PHE A 108 0.01 6.09 7.25
N ASN A 109 -1.27 5.97 6.87
CA ASN A 109 -1.73 5.25 5.69
C ASN A 109 -1.01 5.68 4.40
N PHE A 110 -0.78 6.98 4.19
CA PHE A 110 -0.15 7.49 2.97
C PHE A 110 1.27 6.95 2.78
N THR A 111 2.02 6.80 3.87
CA THR A 111 3.36 6.20 3.81
C THR A 111 3.27 4.68 3.81
N GLU A 112 2.32 4.11 4.55
CA GLU A 112 2.10 2.67 4.62
C GLU A 112 1.71 2.06 3.27
N ASP A 113 0.97 2.79 2.43
CA ASP A 113 0.53 2.33 1.11
C ASP A 113 1.74 1.90 0.24
N PHE A 114 2.86 2.64 0.30
CA PHE A 114 4.12 2.24 -0.36
C PHE A 114 4.66 0.91 0.17
N PHE A 115 4.64 0.72 1.49
CA PHE A 115 5.12 -0.50 2.13
C PHE A 115 4.20 -1.69 1.85
N ILE A 116 2.89 -1.46 1.75
CA ILE A 116 1.91 -2.47 1.37
C ILE A 116 2.16 -2.92 -0.07
N VAL A 117 2.31 -1.97 -1.02
CA VAL A 117 2.65 -2.28 -2.42
C VAL A 117 3.96 -3.06 -2.51
N HIS A 118 4.99 -2.64 -1.79
CA HIS A 118 6.26 -3.36 -1.72
C HIS A 118 6.08 -4.79 -1.20
N THR A 119 5.43 -4.95 -0.04
CA THR A 119 5.20 -6.24 0.61
C THR A 119 4.45 -7.22 -0.30
N VAL A 120 3.36 -6.75 -0.91
CA VAL A 120 2.54 -7.59 -1.81
C VAL A 120 3.33 -7.93 -3.08
N SER A 121 4.01 -6.96 -3.70
CA SER A 121 4.84 -7.21 -4.89
C SER A 121 5.97 -8.21 -4.61
N SER A 122 6.75 -8.01 -3.55
CA SER A 122 7.83 -8.91 -3.16
C SER A 122 7.31 -10.32 -2.88
N SER A 123 6.16 -10.45 -2.22
CA SER A 123 5.56 -11.75 -1.94
C SER A 123 5.11 -12.47 -3.23
N MET A 124 4.47 -11.75 -4.16
CA MET A 124 4.08 -12.32 -5.46
C MET A 124 5.29 -12.68 -6.33
N THR A 125 6.34 -11.86 -6.32
CA THR A 125 7.58 -12.15 -7.04
C THR A 125 8.29 -13.37 -6.47
N ALA A 126 8.40 -13.47 -5.14
CA ALA A 126 8.99 -14.64 -4.48
C ALA A 126 8.17 -15.93 -4.71
N ASP A 127 6.85 -15.80 -4.84
CA ASP A 127 5.96 -16.93 -5.13
C ASP A 127 6.17 -17.51 -6.53
N ALA A 128 6.70 -16.73 -7.46
CA ALA A 128 7.04 -17.09 -8.85
C ALA A 128 5.88 -17.61 -9.73
N ARG A 129 4.64 -17.61 -9.22
CA ARG A 129 3.44 -18.02 -9.97
C ARG A 129 2.80 -16.88 -10.78
N MET A 130 3.25 -15.65 -10.58
CA MET A 130 2.82 -14.49 -11.36
C MET A 130 3.77 -14.24 -12.54
N PRO A 131 3.25 -14.06 -13.77
CA PRO A 131 4.07 -13.72 -14.92
C PRO A 131 4.86 -12.43 -14.69
N SER A 132 6.14 -12.41 -15.07
CA SER A 132 7.00 -11.22 -14.96
C SER A 132 6.42 -10.01 -15.70
N ALA A 133 5.81 -10.23 -16.87
CA ALA A 133 5.12 -9.19 -17.63
C ALA A 133 3.95 -8.56 -16.86
N PHE A 134 3.23 -9.34 -16.04
CA PHE A 134 2.17 -8.81 -15.18
C PHE A 134 2.76 -7.95 -14.06
N MET A 135 3.81 -8.44 -13.40
CA MET A 135 4.49 -7.73 -12.31
C MET A 135 5.12 -6.40 -12.76
N ARG A 136 5.59 -6.33 -14.01
CA ARG A 136 6.13 -5.10 -14.62
C ARG A 136 5.12 -3.94 -14.65
N TRP A 137 3.83 -4.23 -14.64
CA TRP A 137 2.78 -3.22 -14.60
C TRP A 137 2.17 -3.05 -13.22
N TRP A 138 2.01 -4.15 -12.46
CA TRP A 138 1.34 -4.12 -11.16
C TRP A 138 2.06 -3.19 -10.16
N ALA A 139 3.38 -3.38 -9.95
CA ALA A 139 4.10 -2.63 -8.93
C ALA A 139 4.24 -1.12 -9.26
N PRO A 140 4.62 -0.71 -10.49
CA PRO A 140 4.66 0.71 -10.84
C PRO A 140 3.32 1.42 -10.73
N LEU A 141 2.19 0.75 -11.04
CA LEU A 141 0.86 1.34 -10.85
C LEU A 141 0.56 1.59 -9.36
N GLY A 142 0.90 0.64 -8.49
CA GLY A 142 0.74 0.79 -7.05
C GLY A 142 1.56 1.96 -6.51
N TYR A 143 2.85 2.04 -6.86
CA TYR A 143 3.70 3.16 -6.44
C TYR A 143 3.26 4.49 -7.06
N GLY A 144 2.86 4.50 -8.33
CA GLY A 144 2.33 5.68 -8.99
C GLY A 144 1.11 6.23 -8.27
N TRP A 145 0.16 5.36 -7.92
CA TRP A 145 -0.98 5.73 -7.08
C TRP A 145 -0.54 6.37 -5.76
N CYS A 146 0.39 5.75 -5.03
CA CYS A 146 0.87 6.28 -3.75
C CYS A 146 1.53 7.67 -3.90
N VAL A 147 2.32 7.88 -4.96
CA VAL A 147 2.93 9.19 -5.25
C VAL A 147 1.85 10.24 -5.52
N PHE A 148 0.91 9.96 -6.41
CA PHE A 148 -0.15 10.93 -6.75
C PHE A 148 -1.13 11.16 -5.59
N GLN A 149 -1.29 10.19 -4.69
CA GLN A 149 -2.02 10.37 -3.44
C GLN A 149 -1.32 11.39 -2.53
N ILE A 150 0.02 11.37 -2.41
CA ILE A 150 0.75 12.43 -1.70
C ILE A 150 0.62 13.77 -2.42
N VAL A 151 0.75 13.80 -3.76
CA VAL A 151 0.57 15.03 -4.56
C VAL A 151 -0.82 15.63 -4.33
N SER A 152 -1.84 14.79 -4.13
CA SER A 152 -3.22 15.24 -3.86
C SER A 152 -3.39 16.05 -2.57
N LEU A 153 -2.42 15.96 -1.65
CA LEU A 153 -2.42 16.72 -0.40
C LEU A 153 -1.96 18.17 -0.56
N PHE A 154 -1.37 18.52 -1.71
CA PHE A 154 -0.96 19.90 -1.98
C PHE A 154 -2.17 20.80 -2.22
N PRO A 155 -2.12 22.08 -1.84
CA PRO A 155 -3.20 23.01 -2.13
C PRO A 155 -3.35 23.31 -3.62
N GLY A 156 -4.56 23.73 -4.01
CA GLY A 156 -4.86 24.26 -5.34
C GLY A 156 -4.84 23.22 -6.46
N ILE A 157 -4.48 23.68 -7.66
CA ILE A 157 -4.55 22.87 -8.89
C ILE A 157 -3.64 21.64 -8.85
N THR A 158 -2.51 21.73 -8.14
CA THR A 158 -1.57 20.61 -7.97
C THR A 158 -2.22 19.45 -7.23
N GLY A 159 -2.90 19.74 -6.10
CA GLY A 159 -3.65 18.73 -5.36
C GLY A 159 -4.78 18.12 -6.18
N PHE A 160 -5.53 18.96 -6.89
CA PHE A 160 -6.61 18.50 -7.75
C PHE A 160 -6.13 17.54 -8.84
N ILE A 161 -5.06 17.90 -9.58
CA ILE A 161 -4.46 17.03 -10.60
C ILE A 161 -3.93 15.75 -9.95
N GLY A 162 -3.29 15.87 -8.78
CA GLY A 162 -2.81 14.74 -8.00
C GLY A 162 -3.91 13.73 -7.71
N GLY A 163 -5.03 14.18 -7.15
CA GLY A 163 -6.19 13.34 -6.85
C GLY A 163 -6.83 12.76 -8.10
N ALA A 164 -6.99 13.58 -9.15
CA ALA A 164 -7.56 13.16 -10.42
C ALA A 164 -6.77 12.04 -11.11
N ILE A 165 -5.44 12.00 -10.93
CA ILE A 165 -4.57 10.93 -11.44
C ILE A 165 -4.50 9.75 -10.46
N ALA A 166 -4.50 10.00 -9.15
CA ALA A 166 -4.43 8.96 -8.13
C ALA A 166 -5.60 7.97 -8.23
N ILE A 167 -6.83 8.48 -8.44
CA ILE A 167 -8.05 7.66 -8.54
C ILE A 167 -7.96 6.60 -9.66
N PRO A 168 -7.70 6.95 -10.94
CA PRO A 168 -7.61 5.95 -12.00
C PRO A 168 -6.43 4.99 -11.82
N LEU A 169 -5.30 5.43 -11.27
CA LEU A 169 -4.17 4.54 -10.96
C LEU A 169 -4.55 3.51 -9.89
N TRP A 170 -5.20 3.94 -8.81
CA TRP A 170 -5.71 3.05 -7.77
C TRP A 170 -6.74 2.07 -8.32
N ALA A 171 -7.69 2.53 -9.13
CA ALA A 171 -8.69 1.67 -9.74
C ALA A 171 -8.06 0.61 -10.66
N ALA A 172 -7.09 1.00 -11.50
CA ALA A 172 -6.35 0.09 -12.35
C ALA A 172 -5.56 -0.94 -11.52
N HIS A 173 -4.88 -0.49 -10.46
CA HIS A 173 -4.14 -1.33 -9.54
C HIS A 173 -5.06 -2.32 -8.80
N TRP A 174 -6.27 -1.90 -8.40
CA TRP A 174 -7.27 -2.79 -7.82
C TRP A 174 -7.77 -3.83 -8.82
N ILE A 175 -8.12 -3.43 -10.05
CA ILE A 175 -8.54 -4.37 -11.11
C ILE A 175 -7.45 -5.43 -11.33
N MET A 176 -6.18 -5.02 -11.41
CA MET A 176 -5.07 -5.96 -11.54
C MET A 176 -4.94 -6.87 -10.32
N THR A 177 -5.10 -6.35 -9.10
CA THR A 177 -5.08 -7.16 -7.86
C THR A 177 -6.16 -8.25 -7.89
N VAL A 178 -7.38 -7.93 -8.34
CA VAL A 178 -8.45 -8.93 -8.50
C VAL A 178 -8.08 -9.98 -9.56
N ARG A 179 -7.42 -9.57 -10.65
CA ARG A 179 -6.91 -10.51 -11.67
C ARG A 179 -5.81 -11.43 -11.10
N ALA A 180 -4.88 -10.89 -10.32
CA ALA A 180 -3.85 -11.66 -9.64
C ALA A 180 -4.48 -12.72 -8.72
N ASN A 181 -5.54 -12.37 -7.98
CA ASN A 181 -6.27 -13.33 -7.15
C ASN A 181 -6.83 -14.50 -7.96
N ARG A 182 -7.44 -14.22 -9.11
CA ARG A 182 -7.97 -15.27 -10.00
C ARG A 182 -6.85 -16.18 -10.52
N MET A 183 -5.72 -15.60 -10.92
CA MET A 183 -4.57 -16.35 -11.42
C MET A 183 -3.95 -17.24 -10.33
N LEU A 184 -3.70 -16.69 -9.14
CA LEU A 184 -3.14 -17.44 -8.01
C LEU A 184 -4.08 -18.55 -7.51
N ALA A 185 -5.40 -18.30 -7.52
CA ALA A 185 -6.39 -19.31 -7.16
C ALA A 185 -6.39 -20.48 -8.16
N ALA A 186 -6.31 -20.21 -9.47
CA ALA A 186 -6.25 -21.24 -10.50
C ALA A 186 -5.04 -22.18 -10.32
N TRP A 187 -3.87 -21.64 -9.95
CA TRP A 187 -2.69 -22.43 -9.64
C TRP A 187 -2.87 -23.37 -8.44
N ARG A 188 -3.62 -22.96 -7.43
CA ARG A 188 -3.87 -23.78 -6.24
C ARG A 188 -4.69 -25.04 -6.57
N THR A 189 -5.62 -24.93 -7.53
CA THR A 189 -6.41 -26.05 -8.03
C THR A 189 -5.66 -26.95 -9.02
N ALA A 190 -4.62 -26.43 -9.68
CA ALA A 190 -3.88 -27.16 -10.71
C ALA A 190 -2.80 -28.12 -10.17
N VAL A 191 -2.45 -28.04 -8.88
CA VAL A 191 -1.50 -28.98 -8.24
C VAL A 191 -2.28 -30.22 -7.79
N PRO A 192 -2.15 -31.39 -8.45
CA PRO A 192 -2.78 -32.61 -7.99
C PRO A 192 -2.04 -33.11 -6.73
N ILE A 193 -2.77 -33.76 -5.82
CA ILE A 193 -2.18 -34.50 -4.69
C ILE A 193 -1.47 -35.73 -5.27
N THR A 194 -0.27 -35.56 -5.80
CA THR A 194 0.61 -36.66 -6.25
C THR A 194 1.79 -36.82 -5.31
N SER A 195 1.55 -36.75 -4.00
CA SER A 195 2.58 -36.98 -2.96
C SER A 195 2.03 -37.74 -1.76
N SER A 196 1.37 -38.87 -2.03
CA SER A 196 1.14 -39.91 -1.04
C SER A 196 0.94 -41.27 -1.73
N LEU A 197 2.04 -41.82 -2.22
CA LEU A 197 2.29 -43.26 -2.32
C LEU A 197 3.70 -43.53 -1.81
#